data_AF-A0A496T4V5-F1
#
_entry.id   AF-A0A496T4V5-F1
#
_cell.length_a   1.000
_cell.length_b   1.000
_cell.length_c   1.000
_cell.angle_alpha   90.00
_cell.angle_beta   90.00
_cell.angle_gamma   90.00
#
_symmetry.space_group_name_H-M   'P 1'
#
loop_
_entity.id
_entity.type
_entity.pdbx_description
1 polymer ?
#
loop_
_entity_poly.entity_id
_entity_poly.type
_entity_poly.pdbx_seq_one_letter_code
_entity_poly.pdbx_strand_id
1 'polypeptide(L)'
;MTNFRRLFNQRGFSLVELIVTIVIIGILASVAVVNFGSNDITTKLAAAAKKARSDLQYAQDMAISSANAVKVVLEQQNNQYALQ
;
A
#
# COMPACT_ATOMS: atom_id res chain seq x y z
N MET A 1 28.54 17.59 56.37
CA MET A 1 27.06 17.55 56.41
C MET A 1 26.52 18.38 55.27
N THR A 2 25.84 17.69 54.35
CA THR A 2 24.90 18.09 53.29
C THR A 2 24.68 19.58 52.98
N ASN A 3 24.59 19.92 51.69
CA ASN A 3 23.33 20.41 51.10
C ASN A 3 23.33 20.33 49.56
N PHE A 4 22.51 19.42 49.04
CA PHE A 4 22.26 19.15 47.63
C PHE A 4 21.29 20.21 47.09
N ARG A 5 21.77 21.18 46.30
CA ARG A 5 20.90 22.19 45.66
C ARG A 5 20.19 21.57 44.46
N ARG A 6 18.85 21.54 44.52
CA ARG A 6 17.96 20.93 43.52
C ARG A 6 18.08 21.63 42.15
N LEU A 7 18.49 20.89 41.12
CA LEU A 7 18.49 21.31 39.71
C LEU A 7 17.22 20.83 38.99
N PHE A 8 16.04 21.23 39.45
CA PHE A 8 14.81 20.95 38.70
C PHE A 8 13.86 22.14 38.73
N ASN A 9 14.21 23.16 37.94
CA ASN A 9 13.26 24.18 37.51
C ASN A 9 12.48 23.64 36.31
N GLN A 10 11.56 22.71 36.57
CA GLN A 10 10.64 22.19 35.56
C GLN A 10 9.55 23.24 35.30
N ARG A 11 9.82 24.18 34.39
CA ARG A 11 8.78 25.05 33.83
C ARG A 11 7.93 24.18 32.89
N GLY A 12 6.92 23.55 33.45
CA GLY A 12 5.91 22.81 32.68
C GLY A 12 5.12 23.73 31.75
N PHE A 13 4.46 23.10 30.78
CA PHE A 13 3.69 23.72 29.70
C PHE A 13 2.64 24.72 30.20
N SER A 14 2.64 25.91 29.60
CA SER A 14 1.57 26.91 29.66
C SER A 14 0.32 26.44 28.91
N LEU A 15 -0.85 26.96 29.29
CA LEU A 15 -2.09 26.80 28.54
C LEU A 15 -1.94 27.23 27.08
N VAL A 16 -1.15 28.28 26.84
CA VAL A 16 -0.87 28.76 25.47
C VAL A 16 -0.08 27.73 24.68
N GLU A 17 0.91 27.09 25.30
CA GLU A 17 1.72 26.08 24.61
C GLU A 17 0.89 24.82 24.27
N LEU A 18 -0.06 24.44 25.12
CA LEU A 18 -0.99 23.34 24.84
C LEU A 18 -1.92 23.69 23.66
N ILE A 19 -2.47 24.89 23.63
CA ILE A 19 -3.33 25.36 22.52
C ILE A 19 -2.56 25.36 21.20
N VAL A 20 -1.33 25.91 21.18
CA VAL A 20 -0.48 25.93 19.98
C VAL A 20 -0.17 24.51 19.51
N THR A 21 0.12 23.59 20.43
CA THR A 21 0.42 22.19 20.10
C THR A 21 -0.78 21.48 19.45
N ILE A 22 -1.99 21.68 19.99
CA ILE A 22 -3.22 21.10 19.43
C ILE A 22 -3.50 21.67 18.03
N VAL A 23 -3.28 22.96 17.81
CA VAL A 23 -3.42 23.59 16.50
C VAL A 23 -2.44 22.99 15.48
N ILE A 24 -1.16 22.83 15.86
CA ILE A 24 -0.15 22.20 14.99
C ILE A 24 -0.55 20.77 14.65
N ILE A 25 -0.97 19.98 15.63
CA ILE A 25 -1.44 18.61 15.41
C ILE A 25 -2.64 18.58 14.46
N GLY A 26 -3.61 19.49 14.62
CA GLY A 26 -4.77 19.59 13.73
C GLY A 26 -4.41 19.90 12.27
N ILE A 27 -3.46 20.82 12.06
CA ILE A 27 -2.94 21.15 10.73
C ILE A 27 -2.23 19.93 10.13
N LEU A 28 -1.34 19.28 10.88
CA LEU A 28 -0.61 18.10 10.41
C LEU A 28 -1.54 16.92 10.11
N ALA A 29 -2.55 16.70 10.95
CA ALA A 29 -3.55 15.65 10.75
C ALA A 29 -4.35 15.86 9.46
N SER A 30 -4.62 17.12 9.06
CA SER A 30 -5.32 17.42 7.81
C SER A 30 -4.50 17.06 6.56
N VAL A 31 -3.18 17.17 6.63
CA VAL A 31 -2.26 16.87 5.50
C VAL A 31 -1.87 15.39 5.47
N ALA A 32 -1.82 14.73 6.63
CA ALA A 32 -1.41 13.33 6.77
C ALA A 32 -2.30 12.34 5.98
N VAL A 33 -3.54 12.73 5.65
CA VAL A 33 -4.51 11.88 4.94
C VAL A 33 -4.23 11.77 3.42
N VAL A 34 -3.38 12.63 2.85
CA VAL A 34 -3.34 12.85 1.39
C VAL A 34 -2.61 11.76 0.58
N ASN A 35 -2.11 10.66 1.16
CA ASN A 35 -1.24 9.74 0.40
C ASN A 35 -1.71 8.29 0.23
N PHE A 36 -2.98 8.08 -0.15
CA PHE A 36 -3.48 6.77 -0.61
C PHE A 36 -4.20 6.84 -1.98
N GLY A 37 -3.80 7.77 -2.84
CA GLY A 37 -4.57 8.13 -4.03
C GLY A 37 -3.99 7.73 -5.39
N SER A 38 -2.74 7.27 -5.47
CA SER A 38 -2.15 6.91 -6.76
C SER A 38 -2.59 5.50 -7.16
N ASN A 39 -3.85 5.38 -7.56
CA ASN A 39 -4.29 4.36 -8.50
C ASN A 39 -3.58 4.61 -9.84
N ASP A 40 -2.27 4.42 -9.85
CA ASP A 40 -1.43 4.60 -11.02
C ASP A 40 -1.90 3.57 -12.06
N ILE A 41 -2.63 4.08 -13.04
CA ILE A 41 -3.13 3.32 -14.19
C ILE A 41 -1.97 2.55 -14.83
N THR A 42 -0.76 3.12 -14.78
CA THR A 42 0.51 2.51 -15.21
C THR A 42 0.86 1.27 -14.38
N THR A 43 0.77 1.32 -13.05
CA THR A 43 1.03 0.19 -12.15
C THR A 43 0.00 -0.92 -12.34
N LYS A 44 -1.28 -0.56 -12.49
CA LYS A 44 -2.36 -1.53 -12.77
C LYS A 44 -2.18 -2.20 -14.13
N LEU A 45 -1.81 -1.43 -15.16
CA LEU A 45 -1.53 -1.94 -16.50
C LEU A 45 -0.32 -2.88 -16.51
N ALA A 46 0.76 -2.50 -15.82
CA ALA A 46 1.95 -3.33 -15.69
C ALA A 46 1.64 -4.65 -14.97
N ALA A 47 0.83 -4.61 -13.91
CA ALA A 47 0.38 -5.80 -13.19
C ALA A 47 -0.48 -6.72 -14.08
N ALA A 48 -1.43 -6.17 -14.84
CA ALA A 48 -2.26 -6.92 -15.77
C ALA A 48 -1.43 -7.57 -16.89
N ALA A 49 -0.48 -6.83 -17.48
CA ALA A 49 0.42 -7.35 -18.50
C ALA A 49 1.33 -8.47 -17.96
N LYS A 50 1.85 -8.30 -16.73
CA LYS A 50 2.64 -9.34 -16.05
C LYS A 50 1.82 -10.61 -15.81
N LYS A 51 0.56 -10.46 -15.37
CA LYS A 51 -0.35 -11.58 -15.16
C LYS A 51 -0.62 -12.33 -16.47
N ALA A 52 -0.96 -11.62 -17.54
CA ALA A 52 -1.20 -12.24 -18.85
C ALA A 52 0.04 -13.01 -19.36
N ARG A 53 1.24 -12.46 -19.20
CA ARG A 53 2.48 -13.15 -19.56
C ARG A 53 2.70 -14.42 -18.75
N SER A 54 2.44 -14.39 -17.45
CA SER A 54 2.55 -15.55 -16.57
C SER A 54 1.55 -16.64 -16.96
N ASP A 55 0.30 -16.26 -17.25
CA ASP A 55 -0.76 -17.19 -17.65
C ASP A 55 -0.40 -17.87 -18.99
N LEU A 56 0.18 -17.12 -19.94
CA LEU A 56 0.68 -17.66 -21.21
C LEU A 56 1.87 -18.60 -21.03
N GLN A 57 2.82 -18.27 -20.16
CA GLN A 57 3.97 -19.14 -19.86
C GLN A 57 3.50 -20.44 -19.22
N TYR A 58 2.57 -20.37 -18.27
CA TYR A 58 1.99 -21.56 -17.65
C TYR A 58 1.27 -22.47 -18.66
N ALA A 59 0.48 -21.88 -19.57
CA ALA A 59 -0.16 -22.63 -20.65
C ALA A 59 0.86 -23.24 -21.62
N GLN A 60 1.97 -22.54 -21.91
CA GLN A 60 3.06 -23.05 -22.73
C GLN A 60 3.75 -24.25 -22.08
N ASP A 61 4.12 -24.14 -20.79
CA ASP A 61 4.75 -25.24 -20.04
C ASP A 61 3.83 -26.47 -19.98
N MET A 62 2.52 -26.24 -19.80
CA MET A 62 1.52 -27.30 -19.82
C MET A 62 1.38 -27.96 -21.20
N ALA A 63 1.40 -27.19 -22.29
CA ALA A 63 1.35 -27.72 -23.65
C ALA A 63 2.61 -28.53 -24.00
N ILE A 64 3.79 -28.06 -23.58
CA ILE A 64 5.06 -28.77 -23.75
C ILE A 64 5.07 -30.07 -22.93
N SER A 65 4.59 -30.03 -21.69
CA SER A 65 4.55 -31.20 -20.82
C SER A 65 3.49 -32.24 -21.23
N SER A 66 2.38 -31.83 -21.85
CA SER A 66 1.26 -32.71 -22.21
C SER A 66 1.24 -33.15 -23.68
N ALA A 67 2.14 -32.62 -24.51
CA ALA A 67 2.21 -32.84 -25.96
C ALA A 67 0.89 -32.60 -26.72
N ASN A 68 -0.01 -31.79 -26.15
CA ASN A 68 -1.30 -31.41 -26.71
C ASN A 68 -1.45 -29.88 -26.72
N ALA A 69 -2.16 -29.34 -27.72
CA ALA A 69 -2.33 -27.91 -27.88
C ALA A 69 -3.26 -27.33 -26.79
N VAL A 70 -2.76 -26.42 -25.95
CA VAL A 70 -3.53 -25.73 -24.90
C VAL A 70 -4.02 -24.38 -25.43
N LYS A 71 -5.33 -24.14 -25.39
CA LYS A 71 -5.95 -22.88 -25.84
C LYS A 71 -6.32 -22.03 -24.63
N VAL A 72 -5.74 -20.82 -24.54
CA VAL A 72 -6.08 -19.84 -23.49
C VAL A 72 -7.23 -18.97 -23.97
N VAL A 73 -8.40 -19.07 -23.31
CA VAL A 73 -9.58 -18.24 -23.59
C VAL A 73 -9.72 -17.21 -22.47
N LEU A 74 -9.72 -15.93 -22.83
CA LEU A 74 -9.89 -14.81 -21.89
C LEU A 74 -11.34 -14.29 -22.02
N GLU A 75 -12.24 -14.82 -21.20
CA GLU A 75 -13.62 -14.34 -21.13
C GLU A 75 -13.74 -13.19 -20.12
N GLN A 76 -14.02 -11.98 -20.63
CA GLN A 76 -13.97 -10.74 -19.86
C GLN A 76 -15.24 -10.47 -19.02
N GLN A 77 -16.22 -11.39 -19.04
CA GLN A 77 -17.56 -11.09 -18.52
C GLN A 77 -17.99 -11.92 -17.31
N ASN A 78 -17.35 -13.06 -17.03
CA ASN A 78 -17.76 -13.87 -15.90
C ASN A 78 -16.61 -14.74 -15.41
N ASN A 79 -16.28 -14.58 -14.13
CA ASN A 79 -15.30 -15.33 -13.37
C ASN A 79 -15.66 -16.83 -13.27
N GLN A 80 -15.69 -17.58 -14.38
CA GLN A 80 -15.87 -19.03 -14.38
C GLN A 80 -14.97 -19.69 -15.43
N TYR A 81 -14.16 -20.64 -14.97
CA TYR A 81 -13.25 -21.43 -15.79
C TYR A 81 -13.84 -22.83 -15.98
N ALA A 82 -14.00 -23.28 -17.23
CA ALA A 82 -14.23 -24.69 -17.57
C ALA A 82 -13.23 -25.12 -18.65
N LEU A 83 -12.58 -26.27 -18.41
CA LEU A 83 -11.63 -26.89 -19.34
C LEU A 83 -12.40 -27.85 -20.25
N GLN A 84 -12.20 -27.75 -21.57
CA GLN A 84 -12.59 -28.77 -22.56
C GLN A 84 -11.37 -29.16 -23.38
#